data_AF-A0A2T4VER4-F1
#
_entry.id   AF-A0A2T4VER4-F1
#
_cell.length_a   1.000
_cell.length_b   1.000
_cell.length_c   1.000
_cell.angle_alpha   90.00
_cell.angle_beta   90.00
_cell.angle_gamma   90.00
#
_symmetry.space_group_name_H-M   'P 1'
#
loop_
_entity.id
_entity.type
_entity.pdbx_description
1 polymer ?
#
loop_
_entity_poly.entity_id
_entity_poly.type
_entity_poly.pdbx_seq_one_letter_code
_entity_poly.pdbx_strand_id
1 'polypeptide(L)'
;MSDALGGLSVERSNNVAKHQLIISKDISRNYPVRSEAGELKETRTLVVNWDGTWKPNDRPDKYLVVAPGDELEIVLAAEKDEGSSLWLYNRVRPLPSLLLPLPEDQRQGGVERVDIKSGSVILEVNRAIARDAGESRYDLRISAMGEIPMPIVGQGQPGTLTATRP
;
A
#
# COMPACT_ATOMS: atom_id res chain seq x y z
N MET A 1 55.53 7.42 0.22
CA MET A 1 54.69 7.36 -0.98
C MET A 1 53.39 6.68 -0.59
N SER A 2 52.33 7.49 -0.63
CA SER A 2 50.91 7.18 -0.83
C SER A 2 50.18 6.15 0.01
N ASP A 3 49.19 6.70 0.70
CA ASP A 3 48.06 6.12 1.42
C ASP A 3 47.14 5.20 0.61
N ALA A 4 46.45 4.33 1.37
CA ALA A 4 45.03 3.96 1.27
C ALA A 4 44.60 3.12 0.03
N LEU A 5 43.63 2.20 0.11
CA LEU A 5 42.36 2.26 0.82
C LEU A 5 41.89 0.85 1.20
N GLY A 6 41.59 0.65 2.48
CA GLY A 6 40.65 -0.36 2.92
C GLY A 6 39.27 -0.07 2.33
N GLY A 7 38.82 -0.92 1.43
CA GLY A 7 37.43 -0.96 0.98
C GLY A 7 36.56 -1.53 2.08
N LEU A 8 36.22 -0.72 3.07
CA LEU A 8 35.04 -0.95 3.90
C LEU A 8 33.84 -0.82 2.97
N SER A 9 33.34 -1.94 2.47
CA SER A 9 31.96 -2.04 1.99
C SER A 9 31.08 -1.61 3.16
N VAL A 10 30.66 -0.36 3.12
CA VAL A 10 29.57 0.12 3.96
C VAL A 10 28.34 -0.64 3.49
N GLU A 11 28.07 -1.78 4.12
CA GLU A 11 26.71 -2.30 4.23
C GLU A 11 25.91 -1.17 4.86
N ARG A 12 25.31 -0.32 4.02
CA ARG A 12 24.26 0.57 4.46
C ARG A 12 23.21 -0.37 5.01
N SER A 13 23.06 -0.42 6.33
CA SER A 13 21.88 -0.97 6.96
C SER A 13 20.70 -0.33 6.23
N ASN A 14 20.01 -1.11 5.38
CA ASN A 14 18.72 -0.71 4.87
C ASN A 14 17.85 -0.59 6.12
N ASN A 15 17.69 0.62 6.64
CA ASN A 15 16.77 0.88 7.73
C ASN A 15 15.39 0.49 7.20
N VAL A 16 14.84 -0.59 7.74
CA VAL A 16 13.45 -0.99 7.55
C VAL A 16 12.60 0.13 8.14
N ALA A 17 11.87 0.87 7.30
CA ALA A 17 10.89 1.83 7.80
C ALA A 17 9.59 1.09 8.10
N LYS A 18 8.95 1.43 9.22
CA LYS A 18 7.63 0.94 9.57
C LYS A 18 6.58 2.02 9.25
N HIS A 19 5.59 1.65 8.45
CA HIS A 19 4.47 2.49 8.05
C HIS A 19 3.18 1.95 8.64
N GLN A 20 2.20 2.82 8.87
CA GLN A 20 0.92 2.44 9.45
C GLN A 20 -0.26 2.92 8.60
N LEU A 21 -1.18 2.01 8.32
CA LEU A 21 -2.51 2.28 7.79
C LEU A 21 -3.57 1.83 8.81
N ILE A 22 -4.54 2.69 9.07
CA ILE A 22 -5.60 2.47 10.04
C ILE A 22 -6.93 2.39 9.29
N ILE A 23 -7.69 1.33 9.56
CA ILE A 23 -9.07 1.15 9.11
C ILE A 23 -9.97 1.66 10.25
N SER A 24 -10.44 2.90 10.13
CA SER A 24 -11.32 3.55 11.11
C SER A 24 -12.75 3.64 10.57
N LYS A 25 -13.74 3.64 11.48
CA LYS A 25 -15.16 3.77 11.15
C LYS A 25 -15.58 5.22 10.86
N ASP A 26 -14.91 6.18 11.48
CA ASP A 26 -15.45 7.53 11.66
C ASP A 26 -14.99 8.53 10.59
N ILE A 27 -13.82 8.29 9.99
CA ILE A 27 -13.13 9.32 9.19
C ILE A 27 -13.23 9.06 7.69
N SER A 28 -13.32 7.79 7.27
CA SER A 28 -13.48 7.46 5.86
C SER A 28 -14.05 6.06 5.68
N ARG A 29 -15.26 5.97 5.11
CA ARG A 29 -15.92 4.66 4.90
C ARG A 29 -15.26 3.80 3.81
N ASN A 30 -14.43 4.41 2.97
CA ASN A 30 -13.91 3.79 1.75
C ASN A 30 -12.38 3.72 1.67
N TYR A 31 -11.65 4.40 2.55
CA TYR A 31 -10.20 4.50 2.49
C TYR A 31 -9.57 4.29 3.87
N PRO A 32 -8.37 3.69 3.95
CA PRO A 32 -7.61 3.71 5.19
C PRO A 32 -7.12 5.14 5.47
N VAL A 33 -6.74 5.39 6.73
CA VAL A 33 -6.11 6.64 7.15
C VAL A 33 -4.72 6.37 7.71
N ARG A 34 -3.88 7.39 7.78
CA ARG A 34 -2.59 7.35 8.49
C ARG A 34 -2.54 8.48 9.50
N SER A 35 -1.84 8.28 10.61
CA SER A 35 -1.57 9.34 11.58
C SER A 35 -0.32 10.10 11.16
N GLU A 36 -0.44 11.40 10.94
CA GLU A 36 0.67 12.30 10.65
C GLU A 36 0.48 13.60 11.42
N ALA A 37 1.49 13.99 12.21
CA ALA A 37 1.47 15.20 13.03
C ALA A 37 0.22 15.34 13.94
N GLY A 38 -0.31 14.21 14.44
CA GLY A 38 -1.49 14.19 15.31
C GLY A 38 -2.83 14.25 14.56
N GLU A 39 -2.82 14.28 13.23
CA GLU A 39 -4.01 14.29 12.39
C GLU A 39 -4.16 12.97 11.62
N LEU A 40 -5.41 12.53 11.42
CA LEU A 40 -5.72 11.37 10.60
C LEU A 40 -5.95 11.82 9.15
N LYS A 41 -5.12 11.31 8.23
CA LYS A 41 -5.14 11.66 6.80
C LYS A 41 -5.60 10.47 5.98
N GLU A 42 -6.65 10.65 5.19
CA GLU A 42 -7.07 9.61 4.23
C GLU A 42 -5.94 9.29 3.26
N THR A 43 -5.61 8.01 3.14
CA THR A 43 -4.61 7.52 2.19
C THR A 43 -5.31 6.76 1.08
N ARG A 44 -5.14 7.23 -0.16
CA ARG A 44 -5.85 6.70 -1.34
C ARG A 44 -4.96 5.87 -2.24
N THR A 45 -3.66 6.12 -2.23
CA THR A 45 -2.72 5.42 -3.09
C THR A 45 -1.50 4.99 -2.28
N LEU A 46 -1.15 3.71 -2.37
CA LEU A 46 0.17 3.21 -1.99
C LEU A 46 1.10 3.30 -3.21
N VAL A 47 2.26 3.89 -3.01
CA VAL A 47 3.31 4.01 -4.02
C VAL A 47 4.50 3.18 -3.56
N VAL A 48 4.87 2.21 -4.36
CA VAL A 48 6.14 1.50 -4.16
C VAL A 48 7.18 2.25 -4.96
N ASN A 49 8.14 2.82 -4.25
CA ASN A 49 9.22 3.52 -4.89
C ASN A 49 10.57 3.18 -4.25
N TRP A 50 11.39 2.48 -5.01
CA TRP A 50 12.76 2.14 -4.64
C TRP A 50 13.80 3.19 -5.04
N ASP A 51 13.59 3.89 -6.16
CA ASP A 51 14.59 4.79 -6.76
C ASP A 51 14.56 6.22 -6.17
N GLY A 52 13.59 6.49 -5.29
CA GLY A 52 13.41 7.80 -4.66
C GLY A 52 13.00 8.91 -5.63
N THR A 53 12.59 8.57 -6.86
CA THR A 53 12.20 9.54 -7.89
C THR A 53 10.79 10.09 -7.72
N TRP A 54 10.05 9.62 -6.72
CA TRP A 54 8.68 10.04 -6.48
C TRP A 54 8.70 11.51 -6.09
N LYS A 55 7.91 12.30 -6.82
CA LYS A 55 7.72 13.71 -6.51
C LYS A 55 6.33 13.89 -5.93
N PRO A 56 6.20 14.64 -4.83
CA PRO A 56 4.90 14.98 -4.29
C PRO A 56 4.08 15.75 -5.33
N ASN A 57 2.87 15.28 -5.64
CA ASN A 57 1.86 16.05 -6.37
C ASN A 57 1.14 17.02 -5.39
N ASP A 58 0.19 17.81 -5.88
CA ASP A 58 -0.59 18.80 -5.09
C ASP A 58 -1.32 18.24 -3.85
N ARG A 59 -1.39 16.91 -3.68
CA ARG A 59 -2.04 16.23 -2.55
C ARG A 59 -1.18 15.09 -2.00
N PRO A 60 0.00 15.39 -1.43
CA PRO A 60 0.90 14.37 -0.92
C PRO A 60 0.30 13.60 0.25
N ASP A 61 -0.62 14.22 0.98
CA ASP A 61 -1.38 13.64 2.08
C ASP A 61 -2.13 12.36 1.68
N LYS A 62 -2.55 12.24 0.41
CA LYS A 62 -3.30 11.10 -0.12
C LYS A 62 -2.44 9.90 -0.50
N TYR A 63 -1.12 10.01 -0.42
CA TYR A 63 -0.18 8.95 -0.80
C TYR A 63 0.55 8.41 0.42
N LEU A 64 0.79 7.10 0.42
CA LEU A 64 1.78 6.46 1.28
C LEU A 64 2.88 5.93 0.37
N VAL A 65 4.12 6.37 0.59
CA VAL A 65 5.29 5.93 -0.18
C VAL A 65 6.07 4.92 0.66
N VAL A 66 6.32 3.76 0.08
CA VAL A 66 7.06 2.66 0.70
C VAL A 66 8.16 2.17 -0.22
N ALA A 67 9.21 1.59 0.36
CA ALA A 67 10.26 0.89 -0.35
C ALA A 67 10.17 -0.63 -0.11
N PRO A 68 10.62 -1.47 -1.07
CA PRO A 68 10.90 -2.87 -0.82
C PRO A 68 11.67 -3.10 0.51
N GLY A 69 11.15 -3.98 1.36
CA GLY A 69 11.69 -4.25 2.69
C GLY A 69 11.13 -3.39 3.82
N ASP A 70 10.36 -2.35 3.51
CA ASP A 70 9.60 -1.63 4.53
C ASP A 70 8.51 -2.54 5.13
N GLU A 71 8.17 -2.27 6.39
CA GLU A 71 7.04 -2.87 7.07
C GLU A 71 5.79 -2.01 6.93
N LEU A 72 4.67 -2.63 6.59
CA LEU A 72 3.35 -2.03 6.56
C LEU A 72 2.49 -2.68 7.65
N GLU A 73 2.24 -1.92 8.71
CA GLU A 73 1.28 -2.27 9.74
C GLU A 73 -0.11 -1.79 9.32
N ILE A 74 -1.07 -2.71 9.28
CA ILE A 74 -2.47 -2.40 9.01
C ILE A 74 -3.25 -2.65 10.29
N VAL A 75 -3.86 -1.61 10.82
CA VAL A 75 -4.55 -1.58 12.11
C VAL A 75 -6.05 -1.49 11.88
N LEU A 76 -6.81 -2.37 12.52
CA LEU A 76 -8.25 -2.21 12.68
C LEU A 76 -8.50 -1.39 13.94
N ALA A 77 -9.08 -0.21 13.78
CA ALA A 77 -9.36 0.66 14.93
C ALA A 77 -10.37 -0.01 15.87
N ALA A 78 -10.24 0.22 17.18
CA ALA A 78 -11.02 -0.49 18.19
C ALA A 78 -12.54 -0.25 18.07
N GLU A 79 -12.97 0.84 17.43
CA GLU A 79 -14.39 1.12 17.15
C GLU A 79 -15.03 0.22 16.07
N LYS A 80 -14.26 -0.68 15.45
CA LYS A 80 -14.74 -1.70 14.51
C LYS A 80 -14.93 -3.03 15.24
N ASP A 81 -16.18 -3.34 15.58
CA ASP A 81 -16.56 -4.63 16.18
C ASP A 81 -16.49 -5.80 15.18
N GLU A 82 -16.51 -5.48 13.88
CA GLU A 82 -16.45 -6.43 12.77
C GLU A 82 -15.12 -6.31 12.03
N GLY A 83 -14.57 -7.45 11.60
CA GLY A 83 -13.37 -7.48 10.78
C GLY A 83 -13.55 -6.71 9.47
N SER A 84 -12.43 -6.29 8.88
CA SER A 84 -12.42 -5.48 7.64
C SER A 84 -11.36 -5.99 6.67
N SER A 85 -11.52 -5.64 5.40
CA SER A 85 -10.53 -5.92 4.37
C SER A 85 -9.92 -4.61 3.85
N LEU A 86 -8.60 -4.58 3.70
CA LEU A 86 -7.88 -3.59 2.90
C LEU A 86 -7.63 -4.18 1.52
N TRP A 87 -7.96 -3.43 0.47
CA TRP A 87 -7.75 -3.83 -0.91
C TRP A 87 -6.75 -2.90 -1.58
N LEU A 88 -5.80 -3.49 -2.32
CA LEU A 88 -4.76 -2.82 -3.07
C LEU A 88 -4.94 -3.13 -4.56
N TYR A 89 -5.63 -2.23 -5.26
CA TYR A 89 -5.90 -2.38 -6.69
C TYR A 89 -4.72 -1.84 -7.49
N ASN A 90 -4.04 -2.69 -8.27
CA ASN A 90 -2.98 -2.18 -9.12
C ASN A 90 -3.49 -1.16 -10.13
N ARG A 91 -2.77 -0.04 -10.24
CA ARG A 91 -3.02 1.03 -11.21
C ARG A 91 -1.86 1.21 -12.17
N VAL A 92 -0.62 1.03 -11.69
CA VAL A 92 0.60 1.22 -12.48
C VAL A 92 1.57 0.09 -12.12
N ARG A 93 2.13 -0.57 -13.15
CA ARG A 93 3.16 -1.62 -13.06
C ARG A 93 2.84 -2.68 -11.99
N PRO A 94 1.96 -3.65 -12.30
CA PRO A 94 1.60 -4.70 -11.35
C PRO A 94 2.81 -5.50 -10.90
N LEU A 95 2.94 -5.67 -9.60
CA LEU A 95 3.94 -6.54 -8.99
C LEU A 95 3.29 -7.89 -8.69
N PRO A 96 3.99 -9.02 -8.92
CA PRO A 96 3.44 -10.36 -8.67
C PRO A 96 3.07 -10.61 -7.20
N SER A 97 3.82 -10.01 -6.28
CA SER A 97 3.56 -10.07 -4.85
C SER A 97 4.12 -8.81 -4.21
N LEU A 98 3.22 -7.95 -3.75
CA LEU A 98 3.55 -6.69 -3.10
C LEU A 98 3.77 -6.91 -1.60
N LEU A 99 2.82 -7.54 -0.90
CA LEU A 99 2.89 -7.74 0.56
C LEU A 99 3.17 -9.21 0.92
N LEU A 100 4.00 -9.42 1.95
CA LEU A 100 4.40 -10.73 2.47
C LEU A 100 4.37 -10.76 4.02
N PRO A 101 3.97 -11.87 4.65
CA PRO A 101 3.30 -13.02 4.06
C PRO A 101 1.84 -12.67 3.74
N LEU A 102 1.41 -12.88 2.51
CA LEU A 102 0.00 -12.86 2.13
C LEU A 102 -0.34 -14.20 1.45
N PRO A 103 -1.45 -14.87 1.81
CA PRO A 103 -1.96 -16.04 1.11
C PRO A 103 -2.22 -15.81 -0.39
N GLU A 104 -2.18 -16.88 -1.20
CA GLU A 104 -2.45 -16.79 -2.65
C GLU A 104 -3.90 -16.45 -2.99
N ASP A 105 -4.87 -16.95 -2.20
CA ASP A 105 -6.30 -16.63 -2.36
C ASP A 105 -6.63 -15.16 -2.05
N GLN A 106 -5.70 -14.46 -1.41
CA GLN A 106 -5.73 -13.02 -1.17
C GLN A 106 -5.03 -12.21 -2.28
N ARG A 107 -4.57 -12.87 -3.36
CA ARG A 107 -4.02 -12.23 -4.56
C ARG A 107 -4.79 -12.68 -5.80
N GLN A 108 -5.49 -11.76 -6.45
CA GLN A 108 -6.22 -12.10 -7.67
C GLN A 108 -6.22 -10.95 -8.67
N GLY A 109 -5.80 -11.22 -9.91
CA GLY A 109 -5.97 -10.29 -11.03
C GLY A 109 -5.32 -8.92 -10.85
N GLY A 110 -4.15 -8.86 -10.18
CA GLY A 110 -3.48 -7.58 -9.87
C GLY A 110 -4.06 -6.84 -8.67
N VAL A 111 -4.87 -7.52 -7.85
CA VAL A 111 -5.41 -7.01 -6.59
C VAL A 111 -4.85 -7.84 -5.44
N GLU A 112 -4.39 -7.17 -4.38
CA GLU A 112 -4.10 -7.81 -3.10
C GLU A 112 -5.16 -7.41 -2.07
N ARG A 113 -5.58 -8.36 -1.24
CA ARG A 113 -6.55 -8.15 -0.15
C ARG A 113 -5.93 -8.57 1.17
N VAL A 114 -5.98 -7.70 2.18
CA VAL A 114 -5.58 -8.02 3.54
C VAL A 114 -6.80 -8.04 4.44
N ASP A 115 -7.14 -9.21 4.96
CA ASP A 115 -8.27 -9.39 5.89
C ASP A 115 -7.78 -9.28 7.34
N ILE A 116 -8.47 -8.46 8.14
CA ILE A 116 -8.11 -8.18 9.53
C ILE A 116 -9.35 -8.36 10.39
N LYS A 117 -9.28 -9.32 11.32
CA LYS A 117 -10.39 -9.63 12.25
C LYS A 117 -10.41 -8.72 13.48
N SER A 118 -9.23 -8.42 14.02
CA SER A 118 -9.04 -7.57 15.19
C SER A 118 -7.57 -7.13 15.29
N GLY A 119 -7.30 -6.04 16.02
CA GLY A 119 -5.94 -5.58 16.29
C GLY A 119 -5.20 -5.08 15.05
N SER A 120 -4.00 -5.59 14.80
CA SER A 120 -3.21 -5.25 13.63
C SER A 120 -2.54 -6.47 12.99
N VAL A 121 -2.16 -6.31 11.73
CA VAL A 121 -1.28 -7.23 11.00
C VAL A 121 -0.09 -6.43 10.49
N ILE A 122 1.10 -7.02 10.53
CA ILE A 122 2.32 -6.43 9.97
C ILE A 122 2.73 -7.27 8.78
N LEU A 123 2.87 -6.62 7.62
CA LEU A 123 3.30 -7.24 6.37
C LEU A 123 4.53 -6.50 5.85
N GLU A 124 5.47 -7.22 5.26
CA GLU A 124 6.62 -6.65 4.59
C GLU A 124 6.29 -6.34 3.12
N VAL A 125 6.72 -5.17 2.65
CA VAL A 125 6.77 -4.87 1.22
C VAL A 125 7.85 -5.75 0.60
N ASN A 126 7.49 -6.62 -0.33
CA ASN A 126 8.34 -7.68 -0.85
C ASN A 126 9.75 -7.21 -1.26
N ARG A 127 10.79 -7.61 -0.49
CA ARG A 127 12.19 -7.28 -0.78
C ARG A 127 12.70 -7.77 -2.13
N ALA A 128 12.05 -8.77 -2.71
CA ALA A 128 12.43 -9.32 -4.02
C ALA A 128 11.99 -8.44 -5.21
N ILE A 129 11.23 -7.36 -4.96
CA ILE A 129 10.91 -6.38 -6.01
C ILE A 129 12.22 -5.77 -6.52
N ALA A 130 12.47 -5.92 -7.83
CA ALA A 130 13.70 -5.50 -8.45
C ALA A 130 13.88 -3.97 -8.37
N ARG A 131 15.13 -3.52 -8.22
CA ARG A 131 15.46 -2.08 -8.09
C ARG A 131 15.08 -1.27 -9.33
N ASP A 132 15.03 -1.91 -10.49
CA ASP A 132 14.70 -1.35 -11.79
C ASP A 132 13.22 -1.51 -12.16
N ALA A 133 12.39 -2.07 -11.27
CA ALA A 133 10.94 -2.16 -11.45
C ALA A 133 10.28 -0.78 -11.63
N GLY A 134 10.97 0.29 -11.24
CA GLY A 134 10.49 1.66 -11.25
C GLY A 134 9.38 1.87 -10.22
N GLU A 135 8.44 2.76 -10.53
CA GLU A 135 7.36 3.11 -9.63
C GLU A 135 6.11 2.25 -9.90
N SER A 136 5.60 1.59 -8.86
CA SER A 136 4.30 0.90 -8.88
C SER A 136 3.29 1.65 -8.01
N ARG A 137 2.03 1.69 -8.45
CA ARG A 137 0.96 2.39 -7.72
C ARG A 137 -0.26 1.50 -7.53
N TYR A 138 -0.82 1.54 -6.33
CA TYR A 138 -2.00 0.80 -5.93
C TYR A 138 -3.04 1.73 -5.33
N ASP A 139 -4.27 1.64 -5.81
CA ASP A 139 -5.40 2.34 -5.20
C ASP A 139 -5.91 1.55 -4.00
N LEU A 140 -6.03 2.24 -2.87
CA LEU A 140 -6.45 1.66 -1.60
C LEU A 140 -7.95 1.76 -1.42
N ARG A 141 -8.55 0.68 -0.93
CA ARG A 141 -9.96 0.62 -0.52
C ARG A 141 -10.15 -0.18 0.76
N ILE A 142 -11.17 0.16 1.53
CA ILE A 142 -11.62 -0.67 2.65
C ILE A 142 -13.04 -1.16 2.42
N SER A 143 -13.37 -2.29 3.03
CA SER A 143 -14.73 -2.83 3.10
C SER A 143 -14.91 -3.66 4.37
N ALA A 144 -16.13 -4.14 4.61
CA ALA A 144 -16.32 -5.26 5.54
C ALA A 144 -15.55 -6.48 5.04
N MET A 145 -15.17 -7.35 5.96
CA MET A 145 -14.29 -8.48 5.68
C MET A 145 -14.80 -9.36 4.52
N GLY A 146 -13.97 -9.51 3.49
CA GLY A 146 -14.25 -10.30 2.30
C GLY A 146 -15.18 -9.64 1.28
N GLU A 147 -15.86 -8.55 1.63
CA GLU A 147 -16.77 -7.86 0.72
C GLU A 147 -15.99 -7.03 -0.30
N ILE A 148 -16.39 -7.11 -1.58
CA ILE A 148 -15.77 -6.29 -2.62
C ILE A 148 -16.23 -4.84 -2.45
N PRO A 149 -15.31 -3.86 -2.29
CA PRO A 149 -15.68 -2.46 -2.13
C PRO A 149 -16.35 -1.90 -3.39
N MET A 150 -17.16 -0.85 -3.22
CA MET A 150 -17.82 -0.19 -4.35
C MET A 150 -16.82 0.24 -5.44
N PRO A 151 -17.14 0.01 -6.72
CA PRO A 151 -16.25 0.35 -7.82
C PRO A 151 -15.98 1.86 -7.88
N ILE A 152 -14.79 2.23 -8.35
CA ILE A 152 -14.44 3.62 -8.58
C ILE A 152 -15.17 4.09 -9.84
N VAL A 153 -16.27 4.83 -9.67
CA VAL A 153 -16.93 5.50 -10.80
C VAL A 153 -15.90 6.41 -11.48
N GLY A 154 -15.56 6.11 -12.74
CA GLY A 154 -14.60 6.88 -13.54
C GLY A 154 -13.21 6.25 -13.77
N GLN A 155 -12.89 5.11 -13.15
CA GLN A 155 -11.76 4.29 -13.58
C GLN A 155 -12.28 3.12 -14.41
N GLY A 156 -12.64 3.40 -15.66
CA GLY A 156 -12.87 2.34 -16.63
C GLY A 156 -11.60 1.50 -16.74
N GLN A 157 -11.72 0.18 -16.58
CA GLN A 157 -10.76 -0.69 -17.20
C GLN A 157 -10.68 -0.31 -18.69
N PRO A 158 -9.49 -0.23 -19.31
CA PRO A 158 -9.40 -0.22 -20.76
C PRO A 158 -10.02 -1.55 -21.25
N GLY A 159 -11.31 -1.55 -21.59
CA GLY A 159 -12.05 -2.73 -22.02
C GLY A 159 -13.51 -2.83 -21.60
N THR A 160 -13.97 -2.11 -20.57
CA THR A 160 -15.36 -2.26 -20.07
C THR A 160 -16.07 -0.92 -20.02
N LEU A 161 -16.31 -0.33 -21.19
CA LEU A 161 -17.35 0.68 -21.39
C LEU A 161 -18.72 -0.03 -21.37
N THR A 162 -19.27 -0.31 -20.19
CA THR A 162 -20.72 -0.55 -20.10
C THR A 162 -21.40 0.79 -19.89
N ALA A 163 -21.62 1.51 -20.99
CA ALA A 163 -22.55 2.63 -21.02
C ALA A 163 -23.94 2.09 -20.71
N THR A 164 -24.44 2.30 -19.50
CA THR A 164 -25.87 2.17 -19.23
C THR A 164 -26.54 3.34 -19.93
N ARG A 165 -27.35 3.06 -20.97
CA ARG A 165 -28.15 4.06 -21.67
C ARG A 165 -29.21 4.66 -20.72
N PRO A 166 -29.64 5.91 -20.97
CA PRO A 166 -30.66 6.59 -20.17
C PRO A 166 -32.01 5.90 -20.21
#